data_AF-A0A8X6RP03-F1
#
_entry.id   AF-A0A8X6RP03-F1
#
_cell.length_a   1.000
_cell.length_b   1.000
_cell.length_c   1.000
_cell.angle_alpha   90.00
_cell.angle_beta   90.00
_cell.angle_gamma   90.00
#
_symmetry.space_group_name_H-M   'P 1'
#
loop_
_entity.id
_entity.type
_entity.pdbx_description
1 polymer ?
#
loop_
_entity_poly.entity_id
_entity_poly.type
_entity_poly.pdbx_seq_one_letter_code
_entity_poly.pdbx_strand_id
1 'polypeptide(L)'
;MAELLNGLEDFVVPYLDNIAIFSDTWESHLKHVETVLQRIKKAKLTIKPSKCKFAQQNVKYLGHIVGQGFRTPSEVKVQAVLEFPTLTRKLKYVPS
;
A
#
# COMPACT_ATOMS: atom_id res chain seq x y z
N MET A 1 -4.10 11.32 -9.36
CA MET A 1 -4.18 9.86 -9.61
C MET A 1 -5.59 9.29 -9.58
N ALA A 2 -6.44 9.67 -8.61
CA ALA A 2 -7.81 9.13 -8.52
C ALA A 2 -8.62 9.31 -9.82
N GLU A 3 -8.63 10.53 -10.38
CA GLU A 3 -9.31 10.82 -11.66
C GLU A 3 -8.79 9.98 -12.85
N LEU A 4 -7.49 9.66 -12.87
CA LEU A 4 -6.90 8.84 -13.95
C LEU A 4 -7.37 7.39 -13.91
N LEU A 5 -7.65 6.89 -12.70
CA LEU A 5 -7.97 5.49 -12.44
C LEU A 5 -9.47 5.26 -12.23
N ASN A 6 -10.30 6.29 -12.49
CA ASN A 6 -11.75 6.21 -12.40
C ASN A 6 -12.30 5.05 -13.26
N GLY A 7 -13.16 4.23 -12.68
CA GLY A 7 -13.73 3.02 -13.29
C GLY A 7 -12.81 1.79 -13.25
N LEU A 8 -11.71 1.83 -12.48
CA LEU A 8 -10.81 0.68 -12.24
C LEU A 8 -10.79 0.26 -10.77
N GLU A 9 -11.76 0.70 -9.96
CA GLU A 9 -11.82 0.52 -8.52
C GLU A 9 -11.87 -0.96 -8.11
N ASP A 10 -12.39 -1.83 -9.00
CA ASP A 10 -12.50 -3.27 -8.77
C ASP A 10 -11.14 -3.97 -8.62
N PHE A 11 -10.07 -3.40 -9.18
CA PHE A 11 -8.75 -4.04 -9.22
C PHE A 11 -7.57 -3.08 -8.99
N VAL A 12 -7.84 -1.80 -8.75
CA VAL A 12 -6.82 -0.76 -8.51
C VAL A 12 -7.13 0.04 -7.25
N VAL A 13 -6.12 0.19 -6.39
CA VAL A 13 -6.17 1.11 -5.25
C VAL A 13 -5.12 2.22 -5.43
N PRO A 14 -5.53 3.47 -5.70
CA PRO A 14 -4.61 4.61 -5.65
C PRO A 14 -4.31 5.02 -4.21
N TYR A 15 -3.06 5.37 -3.91
CA TYR A 15 -2.67 6.07 -2.69
C TYR A 15 -1.55 7.06 -2.98
N LEU A 16 -1.88 8.35 -2.88
CA LEU A 16 -0.99 9.46 -3.23
C LEU A 16 -0.36 9.23 -4.62
N ASP A 17 0.96 9.02 -4.67
CA ASP A 17 1.74 8.79 -5.88
C ASP A 17 1.88 7.30 -6.27
N ASN A 18 1.38 6.39 -5.42
CA ASN A 18 1.49 4.95 -5.62
C ASN A 18 0.16 4.37 -6.11
N ILE A 19 0.27 3.32 -6.94
CA ILE A 19 -0.87 2.57 -7.46
C ILE A 19 -0.64 1.11 -7.09
N ALA A 20 -1.59 0.52 -6.36
CA ALA A 20 -1.61 -0.91 -6.12
C ALA A 20 -2.60 -1.56 -7.09
N ILE A 21 -2.20 -2.65 -7.73
CA ILE A 21 -3.03 -3.43 -8.65
C ILE A 21 -3.14 -4.82 -8.04
N PHE A 22 -4.36 -5.36 -7.93
CA PHE A 22 -4.63 -6.66 -7.33
C PHE A 22 -5.58 -7.46 -8.22
N SER A 23 -5.47 -8.78 -8.22
CA SER A 23 -6.23 -9.67 -9.12
C SER A 23 -6.23 -11.10 -8.59
N ASP A 24 -7.25 -11.88 -8.93
CA ASP A 24 -7.39 -13.26 -8.44
C ASP A 24 -6.53 -14.26 -9.23
N THR A 25 -6.33 -14.02 -10.53
CA THR A 25 -5.52 -14.88 -11.41
C THR A 25 -4.41 -14.10 -12.09
N TRP A 26 -3.37 -14.81 -12.51
CA TRP A 26 -2.23 -14.23 -13.20
C TRP A 26 -2.62 -13.60 -14.55
N GLU A 27 -3.48 -14.27 -15.30
CA GLU A 27 -3.96 -13.81 -16.61
C GLU A 27 -4.79 -12.52 -16.47
N SER A 28 -5.63 -12.44 -15.43
CA SER A 28 -6.37 -11.22 -15.11
C SER A 28 -5.40 -10.10 -14.68
N HIS A 29 -4.39 -10.43 -13.88
CA HIS A 29 -3.39 -9.48 -13.42
C HIS A 29 -2.63 -8.82 -14.57
N LEU A 30 -2.23 -9.58 -15.59
CA LEU A 30 -1.57 -9.04 -16.77
C LEU A 30 -2.46 -8.04 -17.53
N LYS A 31 -3.74 -8.36 -17.72
CA LYS A 31 -4.72 -7.45 -18.36
C LYS A 31 -4.94 -6.17 -17.56
N HIS A 32 -4.99 -6.29 -16.23
CA HIS A 32 -5.14 -5.14 -15.33
C HIS A 32 -3.92 -4.22 -15.37
N VAL A 33 -2.71 -4.81 -15.30
CA VAL A 33 -1.45 -4.06 -15.41
C VAL A 33 -1.38 -3.35 -16.76
N GLU A 34 -1.70 -4.02 -17.86
CA GLU A 34 -1.73 -3.40 -19.19
C GLU A 34 -2.70 -2.22 -19.24
N THR A 35 -3.92 -2.38 -18.74
CA THR A 35 -4.94 -1.33 -18.69
C THR A 35 -4.45 -0.09 -17.94
N VAL A 36 -3.83 -0.27 -16.77
CA VAL A 36 -3.29 0.83 -15.96
C VAL A 36 -2.12 1.51 -16.67
N LEU A 37 -1.18 0.75 -17.23
CA LEU A 37 -0.05 1.30 -17.99
C LEU A 37 -0.52 2.13 -19.20
N GLN A 38 -1.55 1.67 -19.90
CA GLN A 38 -2.15 2.40 -21.03
C GLN A 38 -2.79 3.72 -20.58
N ARG A 39 -3.51 3.73 -19.45
CA ARG A 39 -4.08 4.96 -18.86
C ARG A 39 -2.98 5.96 -18.50
N ILE A 40 -1.93 5.51 -17.82
CA ILE A 40 -0.78 6.33 -17.44
C ILE A 40 -0.10 6.93 -18.68
N LYS A 41 0.11 6.11 -19.72
CA LYS A 41 0.66 6.56 -21.01
C LYS A 41 -0.21 7.63 -21.67
N LYS A 42 -1.54 7.45 -21.71
CA LYS A 42 -2.49 8.43 -22.26
C LYS A 42 -2.47 9.75 -21.51
N ALA A 43 -2.28 9.72 -20.20
CA ALA A 43 -2.15 10.91 -19.37
C ALA A 43 -0.75 11.56 -19.43
N LYS A 44 0.16 11.06 -20.27
CA LYS A 44 1.54 11.55 -20.42
C LYS A 44 2.33 11.53 -19.10
N LEU A 45 1.99 10.61 -18.20
CA LEU A 45 2.71 10.40 -16.95
C LEU A 45 3.82 9.36 -17.15
N THR A 46 4.93 9.51 -16.42
CA THR A 46 6.06 8.59 -16.48
C THR A 46 6.16 7.78 -15.19
N ILE A 47 6.36 6.48 -15.34
CA ILE A 47 6.57 5.56 -14.22
C ILE A 47 8.07 5.39 -14.03
N LYS A 48 8.54 5.35 -12.78
CA LYS A 48 9.95 5.05 -12.46
C LYS A 48 10.10 3.54 -12.24
N PRO A 49 10.65 2.76 -13.19
CA PRO A 49 10.66 1.29 -13.10
C PRO A 49 11.41 0.77 -11.87
N SER A 50 12.47 1.47 -11.45
CA SER A 50 13.24 1.13 -10.25
C SER A 50 12.47 1.22 -8.93
N LYS A 51 11.28 1.86 -8.93
CA LYS A 51 10.37 1.91 -7.77
C LYS A 51 9.18 0.96 -7.92
N CYS A 52 9.01 0.31 -9.07
CA CYS A 52 7.91 -0.61 -9.31
C CYS A 52 8.23 -2.00 -8.77
N LYS A 53 7.24 -2.60 -8.13
CA LYS A 53 7.26 -4.00 -7.72
C LYS A 53 6.16 -4.71 -8.47
N PHE A 54 6.53 -5.57 -9.42
CA PHE A 54 5.58 -6.31 -10.24
C PHE A 54 5.40 -7.72 -9.73
N ALA A 55 4.20 -8.28 -9.93
CA ALA A 55 3.91 -9.70 -9.76
C ALA A 55 4.30 -10.29 -8.39
N GLN A 56 4.17 -9.50 -7.31
CA GLN A 56 4.49 -10.00 -5.98
C GLN A 56 3.27 -10.69 -5.38
N GLN A 57 3.46 -11.91 -4.85
CA GLN A 57 2.41 -12.61 -4.09
C GLN A 57 2.01 -11.84 -2.81
N ASN A 58 2.95 -11.09 -2.24
CA ASN A 58 2.76 -10.24 -1.08
C ASN A 58 3.45 -8.89 -1.33
N VAL A 59 2.75 -7.78 -1.11
CA VAL A 59 3.30 -6.44 -1.28
C VAL A 59 3.20 -5.64 0.02
N LYS A 60 4.26 -4.90 0.36
CA LYS A 60 4.19 -3.93 1.45
C LYS A 60 3.49 -2.68 0.94
N TYR A 61 2.29 -2.42 1.45
CA TYR A 61 1.47 -1.27 1.10
C TYR A 61 0.97 -0.59 2.38
N LEU A 62 1.28 0.71 2.55
CA LEU A 62 0.86 1.52 3.72
C LEU A 62 1.29 0.95 5.09
N GLY A 63 2.45 0.29 5.13
CA GLY A 63 2.93 -0.38 6.34
C GLY A 63 2.14 -1.64 6.72
N HIS A 64 1.38 -2.20 5.78
CA HIS A 64 0.79 -3.53 5.86
C HIS A 64 1.45 -4.42 4.81
N ILE A 65 1.49 -5.71 5.04
CA ILE A 65 1.76 -6.73 4.04
C ILE A 65 0.39 -7.20 3.53
N VAL A 66 0.16 -7.08 2.23
CA VAL A 66 -1.09 -7.44 1.58
C VAL A 66 -0.80 -8.50 0.53
N GLY A 67 -1.50 -9.62 0.59
CA GLY A 67 -1.33 -10.72 -0.35
C GLY A 67 -2.17 -11.93 0.03
N GLN A 68 -2.51 -12.76 -0.97
CA GLN A 68 -3.25 -14.02 -0.80
C GLN A 68 -4.58 -13.88 -0.01
N GLY A 69 -5.26 -12.74 -0.12
CA GLY A 69 -6.51 -12.47 0.63
C GLY A 69 -6.31 -12.04 2.09
N PHE A 70 -5.06 -11.96 2.58
CA PHE A 70 -4.74 -11.52 3.92
C PHE A 70 -4.11 -10.12 3.94
N ARG A 71 -4.38 -9.40 5.02
CA ARG A 71 -3.75 -8.11 5.35
C ARG A 71 -3.17 -8.18 6.74
N THR A 72 -1.85 -8.15 6.85
CA THR A 72 -1.14 -8.15 8.13
C THR A 72 -0.41 -6.83 8.34
N PRO A 73 -0.33 -6.28 9.56
CA PRO A 73 0.54 -5.15 9.84
C PRO A 73 2.00 -5.56 9.60
N SER A 74 2.82 -4.68 9.01
CA SER A 74 4.23 -5.02 8.82
C SER A 74 4.91 -5.18 10.17
N GLU A 75 5.83 -6.15 10.29
CA GLU A 75 6.56 -6.46 11.54
C GLU A 75 7.19 -5.22 12.19
N VAL A 76 7.64 -4.25 11.38
CA VAL A 76 8.20 -2.97 11.85
C VAL A 76 7.19 -2.12 12.66
N LYS A 77 5.91 -2.12 12.27
CA LYS A 77 4.85 -1.42 13.05
C LYS A 77 4.52 -2.15 14.33
N VAL A 78 4.55 -3.48 14.31
CA VAL A 78 4.30 -4.31 15.48
C VAL A 78 5.42 -4.12 16.51
N GLN A 79 6.68 -4.17 16.08
CA GLN A 79 7.82 -3.89 16.96
C GLN A 79 7.79 -2.49 17.56
N ALA A 80 7.48 -1.45 16.78
CA ALA A 80 7.40 -0.09 17.31
C ALA A 80 6.35 0.07 18.44
N VAL A 81 5.28 -0.73 18.41
CA VAL A 81 4.27 -0.77 19.50
C VAL A 81 4.77 -1.60 20.68
N LEU A 82 5.40 -2.75 20.43
CA LEU A 82 5.96 -3.61 21.49
C LEU A 82 7.09 -2.94 22.26
N GLU A 83 7.94 -2.19 21.55
CA GLU A 83 9.07 -1.43 22.10
C GLU A 83 8.65 -0.05 22.62
N PHE A 84 7.36 0.29 22.53
CA PHE A 84 6.89 1.59 23.00
C PHE A 84 7.07 1.67 24.53
N PRO A 85 7.88 2.61 25.04
CA PRO A 85 8.18 2.68 26.46
C PRO A 85 6.90 2.98 27.24
N THR A 86 6.68 2.24 28.33
CA THR A 86 5.54 2.49 29.22
C THR A 86 5.69 3.89 29.80
N LEU A 87 4.72 4.77 29.54
CA LEU A 87 4.69 6.13 30.06
C LEU A 87 4.66 6.08 31.59
N THR A 88 5.81 6.16 32.24
CA THR A 88 5.93 6.36 33.69
C THR A 88 5.67 7.82 33.99
N ARG A 89 4.39 8.21 34.00
CA ARG A 89 3.97 9.47 34.62
C ARG A 89 4.21 9.32 36.12
N LYS A 90 5.35 9.79 36.63
CA LYS A 90 5.45 10.12 38.05
C LYS A 90 4.47 11.26 38.29
N LEU A 91 3.29 10.93 38.82
CA LEU A 91 2.41 11.92 39.42
C LEU A 91 3.24 12.56 40.54
N LYS A 92 3.77 13.76 40.29
CA LYS A 92 4.32 14.59 41.36
C LYS A 92 3.14 14.96 42.24
N TYR A 93 2.99 14.22 43.34
CA TYR A 93 2.11 14.63 44.44
C TYR A 93 2.64 15.96 44.96
N VAL A 94 1.85 17.02 44.81
CA VAL A 94 2.10 18.34 45.41
C VAL A 94 1.07 18.46 46.54
N PRO A 95 1.47 18.27 47.81
CA PRO A 95 0.57 18.54 48.92
C PRO A 95 0.26 20.03 49.00
N SER A 96 -1.02 20.33 49.25
CA SER A 96 -1.59 21.64 49.54
C SER A 96 -1.17 22.18 50.90
#